data_AF-A0A2H5Y2P5-F1
#
_entry.id   AF-A0A2H5Y2P5-F1
#
_cell.length_a   1.000
_cell.length_b   1.000
_cell.length_c   1.000
_cell.angle_alpha   90.00
_cell.angle_beta   90.00
_cell.angle_gamma   90.00
#
_symmetry.space_group_name_H-M   'P 1'
#
loop_
_entity.id
_entity.type
_entity.pdbx_description
1 polymer ?
#
loop_
_entity_poly.entity_id
_entity_poly.type
_entity_poly.pdbx_seq_one_letter_code
_entity_poly.pdbx_strand_id
1 'polypeptide(L)' 'MKRAVIPAALIAALGCLLLGGIGRMLNTHFWLTNPTWHELAQTFLLLATAWGVYQLASGELGQRK' A
#
# COMPACT_ATOMS: atom_id res chain seq x y z
N MET A 1 -17.04 3.40 -5.35
CA MET A 1 -16.12 2.99 -4.27
C MET A 1 -14.97 2.09 -4.75
N LYS A 2 -15.20 1.06 -5.59
CA LYS A 2 -14.16 0.15 -6.11
C LYS A 2 -12.93 0.81 -6.80
N ARG A 3 -13.13 1.98 -7.42
CA ARG A 3 -12.08 2.71 -8.16
C ARG A 3 -11.01 3.34 -7.25
N ALA A 4 -11.30 3.54 -5.97
CA ALA A 4 -10.40 4.22 -5.04
C ALA A 4 -9.47 3.26 -4.29
N VAL A 5 -9.68 1.94 -4.38
CA VAL A 5 -8.92 0.94 -3.58
C VAL A 5 -7.45 0.93 -3.95
N ILE A 6 -7.13 0.92 -5.25
CA ILE A 6 -5.74 0.95 -5.74
C ILE A 6 -5.02 2.24 -5.34
N PRO A 7 -5.54 3.46 -5.64
CA PRO A 7 -4.85 4.69 -5.24
C PRO A 7 -4.78 4.85 -3.71
N ALA A 8 -5.80 4.44 -2.96
CA ALA A 8 -5.77 4.48 -1.49
C ALA A 8 -4.67 3.56 -0.92
N ALA A 9 -4.54 2.34 -1.44
CA ALA A 9 -3.52 1.40 -1.03
C ALA A 9 -2.09 1.91 -1.37
N LEU A 10 -1.91 2.55 -2.52
CA LEU A 10 -0.64 3.19 -2.89
C LEU A 10 -0.28 4.35 -1.96
N ILE A 11 -1.24 5.22 -1.64
CA ILE A 11 -1.03 6.33 -0.70
C ILE A 11 -0.69 5.80 0.70
N ALA A 12 -1.39 4.76 1.17
CA ALA A 12 -1.11 4.13 2.45
C ALA A 12 0.29 3.49 2.50
N ALA A 13 0.69 2.78 1.44
CA ALA A 13 2.02 2.21 1.32
C ALA A 13 3.11 3.30 1.34
N LEU A 14 2.92 4.39 0.59
CA LEU A 14 3.84 5.52 0.59
C LEU A 14 3.94 6.17 1.98
N GLY A 15 2.83 6.37 2.67
CA GLY A 15 2.81 6.89 4.04
C GLY A 15 3.60 6.01 5.01
N CYS A 16 3.45 4.68 4.92
CA CYS A 16 4.21 3.73 5.75
C CYS A 16 5.72 3.82 5.50
N LEU A 17 6.14 3.93 4.23
CA LEU A 17 7.56 4.08 3.88
C LEU A 17 8.14 5.41 4.37
N LEU A 18 7.39 6.51 4.25
CA LEU A 18 7.81 7.82 4.75
C LEU A 18 7.94 7.82 6.28
N LEU A 19 6.98 7.23 7.00
CA LEU A 19 7.04 7.09 8.46
C LEU A 19 8.22 6.22 8.90
N GLY A 20 8.46 5.09 8.23
CA GLY A 20 9.63 4.25 8.48
C GLY A 20 10.96 4.97 8.23
N GLY A 21 11.04 5.72 7.12
CA GLY A 21 12.22 6.53 6.76
C GLY A 21 12.48 7.68 7.74
N ILE A 22 11.45 8.42 8.11
CA ILE A 22 11.54 9.51 9.11
C ILE A 22 11.93 8.94 10.48
N GLY A 23 11.32 7.84 10.91
CA GLY A 23 11.70 7.16 12.16
C GLY A 23 13.17 6.74 12.19
N ARG A 24 13.70 6.29 11.04
CA ARG A 24 15.14 5.98 10.89
C ARG A 24 16.02 7.24 10.95
N MET A 25 15.59 8.35 10.35
CA MET A 25 16.36 9.61 10.35
C MET A 25 16.38 10.29 11.72
N LEU A 26 15.29 10.22 12.47
CA LEU A 26 15.17 10.83 13.80
C LEU A 26 15.84 10.02 14.91
N ASN A 27 16.41 8.85 14.58
CA ASN A 27 17.04 7.90 15.51
C ASN A 27 16.16 7.61 16.75
N THR A 28 14.85 7.80 16.60
CA THR A 28 13.89 7.50 17.63
C THR A 28 13.72 5.99 17.61
N HIS A 29 14.09 5.33 18.71
CA HIS A 29 13.68 3.96 19.05
C HIS A 29 12.15 3.89 19.25
N PHE A 30 11.39 4.45 18.32
CA PHE A 30 9.94 4.43 18.34
C PHE A 30 9.54 2.98 18.14
N TRP A 31 9.19 2.29 19.22
CA TRP A 31 8.98 0.83 19.43
C TRP A 31 8.42 -0.02 18.26
N LEU A 32 7.88 0.60 17.20
CA LEU A 32 7.54 0.04 15.89
C LEU A 32 8.63 0.26 14.82
N THR A 33 9.92 0.37 15.14
CA THR A 33 10.89 0.97 14.21
C THR A 33 11.52 -0.04 13.25
N ASN A 34 11.25 0.21 11.96
CA ASN A 34 11.80 -0.36 10.72
C ASN A 34 11.04 -1.53 10.05
N PRO A 35 11.08 -2.78 10.54
CA PRO A 35 10.54 -3.90 9.76
C PRO A 35 9.02 -3.80 9.62
N THR A 36 8.31 -3.39 10.68
CA THR A 36 6.85 -3.30 10.73
C THR A 36 6.26 -2.31 9.73
N TRP A 37 6.83 -1.12 9.57
CA TRP A 37 6.32 -0.13 8.59
C TRP A 37 6.58 -0.56 7.15
N HIS A 38 7.71 -1.21 6.89
CA HIS A 38 8.02 -1.74 5.57
C HIS A 38 7.13 -2.94 5.21
N GLU A 39 6.94 -3.88 6.14
CA GLU A 39 6.01 -5.03 5.99
C GLU A 39 4.56 -4.58 5.80
N LEU A 40 4.15 -3.51 6.50
CA LEU A 40 2.83 -2.92 6.34
C LEU A 40 2.68 -2.28 4.94
N ALA A 41 3.71 -1.59 4.45
CA ALA A 41 3.72 -1.05 3.09
C ALA A 41 3.61 -2.17 2.03
N GLN A 42 4.36 -3.28 2.21
CA GLN A 42 4.27 -4.45 1.35
C GLN A 42 2.86 -5.07 1.35
N THR A 43 2.22 -5.14 2.52
CA THR A 43 0.84 -5.64 2.65
C THR A 43 -0.14 -4.78 1.84
N PHE A 44 -0.03 -3.45 1.92
CA PHE A 44 -0.88 -2.55 1.13
C PHE A 44 -0.63 -2.69 -0.38
N LEU A 45 0.63 -2.87 -0.81
CA LEU A 45 0.95 -3.12 -2.21
C LEU A 45 0.36 -4.44 -2.70
N LEU A 46 0.48 -5.51 -1.92
CA LEU A 46 -0.13 -6.81 -2.24
C LEU A 46 -1.64 -6.71 -2.36
N LEU A 47 -2.30 -5.95 -1.48
CA LEU A 47 -3.73 -5.69 -1.55
C LEU A 47 -4.10 -4.96 -2.86
N ALA A 48 -3.32 -3.95 -3.26
CA ALA A 48 -3.54 -3.23 -4.51
C ALA A 48 -3.40 -4.15 -5.73
N THR A 49 -2.36 -5.00 -5.75
CA THR A 49 -2.13 -5.98 -6.82
C THR A 49 -3.24 -7.01 -6.88
N ALA A 50 -3.63 -7.60 -5.74
CA ALA A 50 -4.72 -8.57 -5.67
C ALA A 50 -6.04 -7.97 -6.17
N TRP A 51 -6.33 -6.72 -5.81
CA TRP A 51 -7.51 -6.00 -6.30
C TRP A 51 -7.44 -5.69 -7.81
N GLY A 52 -6.25 -5.39 -8.33
CA GLY A 52 -6.01 -5.22 -9.76
C GLY A 52 -6.28 -6.52 -10.54
N VAL A 53 -5.74 -7.65 -10.05
CA VAL A 53 -5.96 -8.99 -10.64
C VAL A 53 -7.44 -9.37 -10.56
N TYR A 54 -8.11 -9.11 -9.43
CA TYR A 54 -9.55 -9.35 -9.28
C TYR A 54 -10.36 -8.57 -10.33
N GLN A 55 -10.08 -7.29 -10.55
CA GLN A 55 -10.78 -6.48 -11.57
C GLN A 55 -10.49 -6.94 -13.01
N LEU A 56 -9.30 -7.50 -13.27
CA LEU A 56 -8.96 -8.10 -14.56
C LEU A 56 -9.76 -9.39 -14.78
N ALA A 57 -9.74 -10.27 -13.77
CA ALA A 57 -10.43 -11.56 -13.80
C ALA A 57 -11.96 -11.40 -13.83
N SER A 58 -12.51 -10.37 -13.19
CA SER A 58 -13.94 -10.07 -13.18
C SER A 58 -14.45 -9.40 -14.46
N GLY A 59 -13.56 -9.09 -15.41
CA GLY A 59 -13.92 -8.40 -16.66
C GLY A 59 -14.31 -6.93 -16.49
N GLU A 60 -14.26 -6.38 -15.27
CA GLU A 60 -14.59 -4.97 -14.97
C GLU A 60 -13.61 -3.98 -15.62
N LEU A 61 -12.43 -4.44 -16.03
CA LEU A 61 -11.46 -3.66 -16.81
C LEU A 61 -11.79 -3.59 -18.33
N GLY A 62 -12.54 -4.56 -18.87
CA GLY A 62 -12.91 -4.62 -20.29
C GLY A 62 -14.19 -3.85 -20.65
N GLN A 63 -15.06 -3.58 -19.68
CA GLN A 63 -16.30 -2.79 -19.84
C GLN A 63 -16.06 -1.27 -19.81
N ARG A 64 -14.80 -0.84 -19.95
CA ARG A 64 -14.40 0.58 -20.05
C ARG A 64 -14.10 1.01 -21.50
N LYS A 65 -14.91 0.54 -22.46
CA LYS A 65 -14.97 1.11 -23.81
C LYS A 65 -16.31 1.76 -24.02
#